data_AF-A0AAV2MQK4-F1
#
_entry.id   AF-A0AAV2MQK4-F1
#
_cell.length_a   1.000
_cell.length_b   1.000
_cell.length_c   1.000
_cell.angle_alpha   90.00
_cell.angle_beta   90.00
_cell.angle_gamma   90.00
#
_symmetry.space_group_name_H-M   'P 1'
#
loop_
_entity.id
_entity.type
_entity.pdbx_description
1 polymer ?
#
loop_
_entity_poly.entity_id
_entity_poly.type
_entity_poly.pdbx_seq_one_letter_code
_entity_poly.pdbx_strand_id
1 'polypeptide(L)'
;MKLLQGQLKETLFEWPDGKPQGEMVQKSQRILVENKVAYINDSIGLHRVENGSHTEPAVSLHLYSPPFQTCQTFDQRTGHKNTVKMTFWSKFGQRTPFEATVSQENN
;
A
#
# COMPACT_ATOMS: atom_id res chain seq x y z
N MET A 1 -0.77 6.28 8.71
CA MET A 1 0.06 6.99 7.72
C MET A 1 -0.10 8.50 7.90
N LYS A 2 0.98 9.25 8.15
CA LYS A 2 0.98 10.72 8.19
C LYS A 2 1.77 11.24 7.00
N LEU A 3 1.26 12.25 6.29
CA LEU A 3 2.02 12.86 5.20
C LEU A 3 3.02 13.90 5.71
N LEU A 4 4.27 13.78 5.27
CA LEU A 4 5.38 14.66 5.64
C LEU A 4 5.70 15.68 4.55
N GLN A 5 5.58 15.28 3.27
CA GLN A 5 5.84 16.16 2.13
C GLN A 5 4.97 15.75 0.93
N GLY A 6 4.49 16.72 0.15
CA GLY A 6 3.78 16.49 -1.11
C GLY A 6 2.31 16.12 -0.91
N GLN A 7 1.79 15.24 -1.78
CA GLN A 7 0.41 14.74 -1.73
C GLN A 7 0.35 13.25 -2.08
N LEU A 8 -0.56 12.51 -1.45
CA LEU A 8 -0.82 11.11 -1.78
C LEU A 8 -2.32 10.90 -2.04
N LYS A 9 -2.64 10.16 -3.09
CA LYS A 9 -3.99 9.66 -3.34
C LYS A 9 -4.15 8.32 -2.64
N GLU A 10 -5.12 8.23 -1.74
CA GLU A 10 -5.52 6.97 -1.10
C GLU A 10 -6.87 6.53 -1.68
N THR A 11 -6.90 5.32 -2.22
CA THR A 11 -8.10 4.67 -2.75
C THR A 11 -8.44 3.47 -1.88
N LEU A 12 -9.64 3.45 -1.30
CA LEU A 12 -10.12 2.36 -0.45
C LEU A 12 -10.95 1.37 -1.27
N PHE A 13 -10.74 0.08 -1.05
CA PHE A 13 -11.43 -1.03 -1.71
C PHE A 13 -12.12 -1.93 -0.68
N GLU A 14 -13.20 -2.57 -1.11
CA GLU A 14 -13.82 -3.66 -0.36
C GLU A 14 -12.96 -4.93 -0.40
N TRP A 15 -13.18 -5.81 0.57
CA TRP A 15 -12.59 -7.15 0.50
C TRP A 15 -13.28 -7.96 -0.60
N PRO A 16 -12.53 -8.78 -1.37
CA PRO A 16 -13.14 -9.70 -2.31
C PRO A 16 -13.89 -10.80 -1.54
N ASP A 17 -15.20 -10.97 -1.80
CA ASP A 17 -16.15 -11.83 -1.06
C ASP A 17 -15.94 -13.36 -1.23
N GLY A 18 -14.70 -13.82 -1.28
CA GLY A 18 -14.35 -15.26 -1.29
C GLY A 18 -14.75 -16.03 -2.56
N LYS A 19 -15.33 -15.37 -3.55
CA LYS A 19 -15.59 -15.91 -4.90
C LYS A 19 -14.57 -15.30 -5.88
N PRO A 20 -14.15 -16.02 -6.93
CA PRO A 20 -13.37 -15.43 -8.02
C PRO A 20 -14.27 -14.43 -8.74
N GLN A 21 -14.24 -13.18 -8.32
CA GLN A 21 -15.19 -12.16 -8.77
C GLN A 21 -14.46 -10.88 -9.12
N GLY A 22 -14.08 -10.82 -10.41
CA GLY A 22 -14.03 -9.59 -11.19
C GLY A 22 -13.24 -8.44 -10.58
N GLU A 23 -13.61 -7.24 -11.02
CA GLU A 23 -12.93 -6.02 -10.63
C GLU A 23 -13.23 -5.66 -9.17
N MET A 24 -12.18 -5.33 -8.41
CA MET A 24 -12.30 -4.89 -7.02
C MET A 24 -13.14 -3.62 -6.91
N VAL A 25 -14.05 -3.59 -5.93
CA VAL A 25 -14.97 -2.47 -5.72
C VAL A 25 -14.29 -1.35 -4.94
N GLN A 26 -14.15 -0.17 -5.55
CA GLN A 26 -13.68 1.03 -4.88
C GLN A 26 -14.78 1.62 -3.98
N LYS A 27 -14.50 1.75 -2.68
CA LYS A 27 -15.40 2.38 -1.70
C LYS A 27 -15.31 3.90 -1.73
N SER A 28 -14.10 4.42 -1.77
CA SER A 28 -13.85 5.86 -1.71
C SER A 28 -12.43 6.19 -2.15
N GLN A 29 -12.21 7.47 -2.43
CA GLN A 29 -10.90 8.00 -2.76
C GLN A 29 -10.74 9.35 -2.11
N ARG A 30 -9.54 9.64 -1.61
CA ARG A 30 -9.19 10.95 -1.04
C ARG A 30 -7.77 11.35 -1.35
N ILE A 31 -7.53 12.66 -1.34
CA ILE A 31 -6.18 13.24 -1.39
C ILE A 31 -5.75 13.59 0.03
N LEU A 32 -4.62 13.04 0.45
CA LEU A 32 -3.94 13.39 1.67
C LEU A 32 -2.90 14.45 1.34
N VAL A 33 -2.95 15.56 2.07
CA VAL A 33 -2.01 16.68 1.98
C VAL A 33 -1.12 16.73 3.22
N GLU A 34 -0.11 17.58 3.21
CA GLU A 34 0.89 17.64 4.28
C GLU A 34 0.26 17.75 5.67
N ASN A 35 0.91 17.08 6.63
CA ASN A 35 0.48 16.95 8.01
C ASN A 35 -0.82 16.18 8.27
N LYS A 36 -1.61 15.81 7.25
CA LYS A 36 -2.79 14.96 7.43
C LYS A 36 -2.40 13.54 7.82
N VAL A 37 -3.28 12.92 8.61
CA VAL A 37 -3.13 11.57 9.13
C VAL A 37 -4.28 10.71 8.61
N ALA A 38 -3.93 9.55 8.06
CA ALA A 38 -4.83 8.49 7.66
C ALA A 38 -4.61 7.25 8.54
N TYR A 39 -5.70 6.54 8.82
CA TYR A 39 -5.72 5.27 9.56
C TYR A 39 -6.40 4.20 8.72
N ILE A 40 -5.84 2.99 8.75
CA ILE A 40 -6.40 1.80 8.13
C ILE A 40 -6.04 0.55 8.94
N ASN A 41 -6.93 -0.43 8.91
CA ASN A 41 -6.73 -1.80 9.36
C ASN A 41 -7.61 -2.72 8.49
N ASP A 42 -7.48 -4.03 8.66
CA ASP A 42 -8.19 -5.02 7.85
C ASP A 42 -9.72 -4.96 8.02
N SER A 43 -10.26 -4.46 9.14
CA SER A 43 -11.71 -4.33 9.30
C SER A 43 -12.29 -3.13 8.54
N ILE A 44 -11.47 -2.15 8.14
CA ILE A 44 -11.89 -1.01 7.33
C ILE A 44 -11.95 -1.40 5.84
N GLY A 45 -10.94 -2.11 5.35
CA GLY A 45 -10.84 -2.54 3.96
C GLY A 45 -9.40 -2.57 3.45
N LEU A 46 -9.26 -2.67 2.14
CA LEU A 46 -7.99 -2.65 1.43
C LEU A 46 -7.72 -1.22 0.92
N HIS A 47 -6.45 -0.85 0.68
CA HIS A 47 -6.17 0.43 0.04
C HIS A 47 -5.03 0.38 -0.96
N ARG A 48 -5.07 1.31 -1.92
CA ARG A 48 -3.94 1.69 -2.76
C ARG A 48 -3.52 3.10 -2.40
N VAL A 49 -2.22 3.30 -2.22
CA VAL A 49 -1.61 4.60 -1.97
C VAL A 49 -0.68 4.91 -3.12
N GLU A 50 -0.87 6.06 -3.77
CA GLU A 50 -0.09 6.45 -4.95
C GLU A 50 0.21 7.94 -4.94
N ASN A 51 1.38 8.32 -5.43
CA ASN A 51 1.72 9.72 -5.70
C ASN A 51 1.13 10.11 -7.06
N GLY A 52 0.13 11.00 -7.06
CA GLY A 52 -0.48 11.51 -8.29
C GLY A 52 0.31 12.64 -8.95
N SER A 53 1.38 13.12 -8.33
CA SER A 53 2.25 14.15 -8.92
C SER A 53 3.24 13.53 -9.90
N HIS A 54 3.38 14.15 -11.07
CA HIS A 54 4.36 13.76 -12.09
C HIS A 54 5.69 14.52 -11.96
N THR A 55 5.76 15.53 -11.10
CA THR A 55 6.94 16.40 -10.96
C THR A 55 7.51 16.41 -9.54
N GLU A 56 6.67 16.19 -8.53
CA GLU A 56 7.05 16.33 -7.12
C GLU A 56 7.03 14.98 -6.39
N PRO A 57 8.05 14.66 -5.58
CA PRO A 57 8.03 13.50 -4.71
C PRO A 57 7.07 13.69 -3.54
N ALA A 58 6.60 12.57 -2.96
CA ALA A 58 5.81 12.56 -1.75
C ALA A 58 6.47 11.66 -0.69
N VAL A 59 6.42 12.08 0.58
CA VAL A 59 7.00 11.33 1.71
C VAL A 59 5.95 11.17 2.79
N SER A 60 5.78 9.94 3.27
CA SER A 60 4.85 9.59 4.35
C SER A 60 5.55 8.84 5.49
N LEU A 61 5.05 9.05 6.70
CA LEU A 61 5.42 8.31 7.90
C LEU A 61 4.38 7.21 8.18
N HIS A 62 4.82 5.96 8.25
CA HIS A 62 3.97 4.80 8.53
C HIS A 62 4.30 4.21 9.90
N LEU A 63 3.25 3.86 10.65
CA LEU A 63 3.34 3.17 11.92
C LEU A 63 2.39 1.97 11.85
N TYR A 64 2.94 0.78 12.11
CA TYR A 64 2.21 -0.49 12.12
C TYR A 64 2.34 -1.15 13.50
N SER A 65 1.24 -1.68 14.04
CA SER A 65 1.22 -2.34 15.34
C SER A 65 0.18 -3.48 15.34
N PRO A 66 0.58 -4.73 15.66
CA PRO A 66 1.97 -5.18 15.82
C PRO A 66 2.77 -5.07 14.50
N PRO A 67 4.11 -5.12 14.55
CA PRO A 67 4.91 -5.14 13.33
C PRO A 67 4.65 -6.43 12.53
N PHE A 68 4.60 -6.31 11.20
CA PHE A 68 4.47 -7.44 10.28
C PHE A 68 5.50 -7.35 9.15
N GLN A 69 5.86 -8.50 8.58
CA GLN A 69 6.87 -8.60 7.50
C GLN A 69 6.27 -9.04 6.16
N THR A 70 5.02 -9.49 6.17
CA THR A 70 4.30 -9.95 4.98
C THR A 70 2.97 -9.24 4.86
N CYS A 71 2.55 -8.95 3.64
CA CYS A 71 1.22 -8.43 3.34
C CYS A 71 0.62 -9.18 2.15
N GLN A 72 -0.67 -8.98 1.90
CA GLN A 72 -1.34 -9.47 0.71
C GLN A 72 -1.47 -8.33 -0.31
N THR A 73 -1.03 -8.57 -1.54
CA THR A 73 -1.29 -7.69 -2.68
C THR A 73 -2.41 -8.29 -3.50
N PHE A 74 -3.30 -7.44 -4.00
CA PHE A 74 -4.48 -7.88 -4.74
C PHE A 74 -4.42 -7.34 -6.17
N ASP A 75 -4.68 -8.20 -7.15
CA ASP A 75 -4.93 -7.79 -8.52
C ASP A 75 -6.31 -7.12 -8.58
N GLN A 76 -6.34 -5.84 -8.97
CA GLN A 76 -7.57 -5.07 -9.05
C GLN A 76 -8.59 -5.68 -10.02
N ARG A 77 -8.18 -6.36 -11.09
CA ARG A 77 -9.09 -6.89 -12.12
C ARG A 77 -9.75 -8.20 -11.74
N THR A 78 -9.12 -8.96 -10.84
CA THR A 78 -9.52 -10.34 -10.54
C THR A 78 -9.80 -10.58 -9.05
N GLY A 79 -9.37 -9.66 -8.17
CA GLY A 79 -9.37 -9.85 -6.73
C GLY A 79 -8.40 -10.94 -6.25
N HIS A 80 -7.58 -11.52 -7.15
CA HIS A 80 -6.62 -12.54 -6.79
C HIS A 80 -5.55 -11.97 -5.88
N LYS A 81 -5.19 -12.71 -4.82
CA LYS A 81 -4.25 -12.27 -3.81
C LYS A 81 -2.95 -13.05 -3.85
N ASN A 82 -1.85 -12.33 -3.73
CA ASN A 82 -0.52 -12.90 -3.54
C ASN A 82 0.03 -12.46 -2.19
N THR A 83 0.74 -13.36 -1.50
CA THR A 83 1.47 -13.00 -0.28
C THR A 83 2.84 -12.47 -0.67
N VAL A 84 3.16 -11.25 -0.22
CA VAL A 84 4.43 -10.58 -0.53
C VAL A 84 5.20 -10.33 0.76
N LYS A 85 6.51 -10.60 0.73
CA LYS A 85 7.43 -10.22 1.80
C LYS A 85 7.88 -8.78 1.60
N MET A 86 7.63 -7.93 2.58
CA MET A 86 8.10 -6.54 2.56
C MET A 86 9.58 -6.48 2.94
N THR A 87 10.32 -5.63 2.25
CA THR A 87 11.75 -5.39 2.51
C THR A 87 11.99 -3.93 2.90
N PHE A 88 13.05 -3.69 3.66
CA PHE A 88 13.45 -2.34 4.02
C PHE A 88 14.49 -1.84 3.03
N TRP A 89 14.27 -0.65 2.46
CA TRP A 89 15.28 0.06 1.67
C TRP A 89 16.47 0.53 2.54
N SER A 90 16.20 0.97 3.77
CA SER A 90 17.22 1.37 4.74
C SER A 90 16.71 1.13 6.15
N LYS A 91 17.62 1.02 7.12
CA LYS A 91 17.30 0.92 8.55
C LYS A 91 18.15 1.93 9.31
N PHE A 92 17.51 2.78 10.12
CA PHE A 92 18.19 3.80 10.93
C PHE A 92 19.16 4.71 10.15
N GLY A 93 18.79 5.07 8.92
CA GLY A 93 19.63 5.90 8.04
C GLY A 93 20.71 5.15 7.24
N GLN A 94 20.87 3.84 7.43
CA GLN A 94 21.86 3.02 6.71
C GLN A 94 21.19 2.14 5.65
N ARG A 95 21.78 2.10 4.45
CA ARG A 95 21.31 1.30 3.31
C ARG A 95 21.40 -0.20 3.64
N THR A 96 20.33 -0.95 3.36
CA THR A 96 20.35 -2.41 3.49
C THR A 96 21.06 -3.05 2.28
N PRO A 97 21.73 -4.21 2.45
CA PRO A 97 22.27 -4.96 1.33
C PRO A 97 21.16 -5.33 0.33
N PHE A 98 21.47 -5.29 -0.96
CA PHE A 98 20.54 -5.72 -1.99
C PHE A 98 20.38 -7.24 -1.94
N GLU A 99 19.21 -7.72 -1.51
CA GLU A 99 18.79 -9.11 -1.68
C GLU A 99 17.83 -9.17 -2.87
N ALA A 100 18.27 -9.75 -3.99
CA ALA A 100 17.40 -10.04 -5.12
C ALA A 100 16.35 -11.07 -4.68
N THR A 101 15.14 -10.61 -4.38
CA THR A 101 13.99 -11.47 -4.21
C THR A 101 13.27 -11.51 -5.54
N VAL A 102 13.24 -12.69 -6.18
CA VAL A 102 12.50 -12.90 -7.42
C VAL A 102 11.01 -12.72 -7.10
N SER A 103 10.45 -11.58 -7.51
CA SER A 103 9.00 -11.40 -7.54
C SER A 103 8.46 -12.32 -8.64
N GLN A 104 7.65 -13.31 -8.27
CA GLN A 104 6.78 -13.97 -9.24
C GLN A 104 5.69 -12.96 -9.60
N GLU A 105 5.96 -12.13 -10.60
CA GLU A 105 4.94 -11.30 -11.22
C GLU A 105 3.97 -12.25 -11.95
N ASN A 106 2.69 -12.17 -11.60
CA ASN A 106 1.62 -12.92 -12.24
C ASN A 106 1.54 -12.49 -13.72
N ASN A 107 1.96 -13.38 -14.61
CA ASN A 107 1.77 -13.29 -16.05
C ASN A 107 0.47 -14.01 -16.43
#